data_AF-A0A6B1G5L4-F1
#
_entry.id   AF-A0A6B1G5L4-F1
#
_cell.length_a   1.000
_cell.length_b   1.000
_cell.length_c   1.000
_cell.angle_alpha   90.00
_cell.angle_beta   90.00
_cell.angle_gamma   90.00
#
_symmetry.space_group_name_H-M   'P 1'
#
loop_
_entity.id
_entity.type
_entity.pdbx_description
1 polymer ?
#
loop_
_entity_poly.entity_id
_entity_poly.type
_entity_poly.pdbx_seq_one_letter_code
_entity_poly.pdbx_strand_id
1 'polypeptide(L)'
;MSTAYLSVNAWREIFARVFNDADLQSNVSPDWLINPATRRRLKLDYLCQPVGIAVRFSGLTGKGRRRRDDWELLEEEQRDQTRDELCRRHGIQLAVIDPFDDPVKQMDRFLSVLSRARRLTALGDHTSREKGVSMDALAAAVQNANQLRFSLSRNPEQTVGTLAEAWRDRETNIATSLQEAAAVKAPQPTRSQRRALAQLACGQRIVHTHFGDGVVTEVSGEDVDKRIKILFDGDQERTFLASLLADKLEAAP
;
A
#
# COMPACT_ATOMS: atom_id res chain seq x y z
N MET A 1 -11.62 -14.17 9.42
CA MET A 1 -11.41 -12.97 8.58
C MET A 1 -12.74 -12.53 8.01
N SER A 2 -12.96 -11.22 7.79
CA SER A 2 -14.18 -10.76 7.10
C SER A 2 -14.18 -11.23 5.65
N THR A 3 -15.32 -11.67 5.11
CA THR A 3 -15.49 -12.01 3.68
C THR A 3 -15.03 -10.87 2.76
N ALA A 4 -15.20 -9.61 3.19
CA ALA A 4 -14.69 -8.44 2.49
C ALA A 4 -13.18 -8.38 2.43
N TYR A 5 -12.51 -8.68 3.53
CA TYR A 5 -11.06 -8.72 3.60
C TYR A 5 -10.50 -9.78 2.66
N LEU A 6 -11.09 -10.97 2.66
CA LEU A 6 -10.69 -12.08 1.81
C LEU A 6 -10.86 -11.73 0.32
N SER A 7 -12.03 -11.22 -0.06
CA SER A 7 -12.33 -10.92 -1.47
C SER A 7 -11.46 -9.78 -2.01
N VAL A 8 -11.28 -8.70 -1.23
CA VAL A 8 -10.39 -7.59 -1.63
C VAL A 8 -8.96 -8.07 -1.78
N ASN A 9 -8.41 -8.82 -0.81
CA ASN A 9 -7.04 -9.30 -0.89
C ASN A 9 -6.81 -10.27 -2.05
N ALA A 10 -7.79 -11.12 -2.38
CA ALA A 10 -7.72 -11.95 -3.57
C ALA A 10 -7.58 -11.10 -4.85
N TRP A 11 -8.34 -10.00 -4.97
CA TRP A 11 -8.21 -9.08 -6.10
C TRP A 11 -6.88 -8.35 -6.15
N ARG A 12 -6.33 -7.95 -4.98
CA ARG A 12 -4.98 -7.37 -4.91
C ARG A 12 -3.93 -8.35 -5.46
N GLU A 13 -4.03 -9.63 -5.07
CA GLU A 13 -3.16 -10.69 -5.58
C GLU A 13 -3.34 -10.91 -7.09
N ILE A 14 -4.58 -10.90 -7.58
CA ILE A 14 -4.87 -11.00 -9.01
C ILE A 14 -4.15 -9.90 -9.77
N PHE A 15 -4.26 -8.63 -9.36
CA PHE A 15 -3.62 -7.53 -10.08
C PHE A 15 -2.10 -7.60 -10.01
N ALA A 16 -1.53 -7.94 -8.85
CA ALA A 16 -0.10 -8.16 -8.70
C ALA A 16 0.42 -9.21 -9.69
N ARG A 17 -0.25 -10.37 -9.79
CA ARG A 17 0.12 -11.43 -10.74
C ARG A 17 -0.11 -11.05 -12.19
N VAL A 18 -1.22 -10.36 -12.50
CA VAL A 18 -1.53 -9.94 -13.87
C VAL A 18 -0.47 -8.98 -14.39
N PHE A 19 -0.09 -7.98 -13.59
CA PHE A 19 0.88 -6.96 -13.98
C PHE A 19 2.33 -7.33 -13.60
N ASN A 20 2.56 -8.54 -13.07
CA ASN A 20 3.86 -9.03 -12.62
C ASN A 20 4.59 -8.04 -11.68
N ASP A 21 3.82 -7.38 -10.81
CA ASP A 21 4.24 -6.28 -9.91
C ASP A 21 4.92 -5.07 -10.57
N ALA A 22 5.19 -5.10 -11.88
CA ALA A 22 5.87 -4.05 -12.60
C ALA A 22 4.94 -2.85 -12.78
N ASP A 23 5.39 -1.68 -12.32
CA ASP A 23 4.76 -0.38 -12.56
C ASP A 23 3.31 -0.23 -12.07
N LEU A 24 2.85 -1.12 -11.19
CA LEU A 24 1.53 -1.05 -10.59
C LEU A 24 1.54 -0.11 -9.39
N GLN A 25 1.06 1.12 -9.58
CA GLN A 25 0.95 2.10 -8.51
C GLN A 25 -0.38 1.92 -7.76
N SER A 26 -0.34 1.91 -6.42
CA SER A 26 -1.53 1.70 -5.58
C SER A 26 -2.04 2.99 -4.92
N ASN A 27 -3.37 3.10 -4.76
CA ASN A 27 -4.07 4.21 -4.11
C ASN A 27 -3.62 5.61 -4.60
N VAL A 28 -3.55 5.77 -5.92
CA VAL A 28 -3.03 6.99 -6.55
C VAL A 28 -4.13 8.01 -6.86
N SER A 29 -3.75 9.28 -6.95
CA SER A 29 -4.61 10.38 -7.38
C SER A 29 -3.84 11.26 -8.37
N PRO A 30 -3.72 10.83 -9.65
CA PRO A 30 -2.93 11.55 -10.63
C PRO A 30 -3.38 13.01 -10.78
N ASP A 31 -2.46 13.91 -11.10
CA ASP A 31 -2.77 15.35 -11.18
C ASP A 31 -3.79 15.71 -12.28
N TRP A 32 -3.91 14.86 -13.30
CA TRP A 32 -4.93 14.99 -14.34
C TRP A 32 -6.30 14.46 -13.93
N LEU A 33 -6.39 13.66 -12.86
CA LEU A 33 -7.63 13.03 -12.41
C LEU A 33 -8.37 13.92 -11.39
N ILE A 34 -8.70 15.12 -11.84
CA ILE A 34 -9.42 16.14 -11.07
C ILE A 34 -10.81 16.32 -11.69
N ASN A 35 -11.86 16.22 -10.87
CA ASN A 35 -13.22 16.48 -11.33
C ASN A 35 -13.34 17.95 -11.75
N PRO A 36 -13.68 18.26 -13.01
CA PRO A 36 -13.69 19.64 -13.51
C PRO A 36 -14.79 20.50 -12.87
N ALA A 37 -15.92 19.90 -12.48
CA ALA A 37 -17.05 20.61 -11.87
C ALA A 37 -16.76 20.98 -10.41
N THR A 38 -16.12 20.09 -9.65
CA THR A 38 -15.91 20.27 -8.20
C THR A 38 -14.48 20.62 -7.82
N ARG A 39 -13.53 20.53 -8.76
CA ARG A 39 -12.08 20.65 -8.54
C ARG A 39 -11.51 19.67 -7.52
N ARG A 40 -12.27 18.65 -7.14
CA ARG A 40 -11.82 17.60 -6.20
C ARG A 40 -11.01 16.55 -6.95
N ARG A 41 -9.88 16.13 -6.35
CA ARG A 41 -9.11 14.99 -6.83
C ARG A 41 -9.93 13.71 -6.70
N LEU A 42 -9.93 12.90 -7.75
CA LEU A 42 -10.45 11.55 -7.74
C LEU A 42 -9.30 10.57 -7.53
N LYS A 43 -9.62 9.35 -7.08
CA LYS A 43 -8.65 8.31 -6.70
C LYS A 43 -8.75 7.05 -7.55
N LEU A 44 -7.66 6.37 -7.82
CA LEU A 44 -7.64 5.04 -8.40
C LEU A 44 -7.08 4.08 -7.37
N ASP A 45 -7.61 2.87 -7.30
CA ASP A 45 -7.01 1.85 -6.42
C ASP A 45 -5.72 1.34 -7.02
N TYR A 46 -5.67 1.19 -8.35
CA TYR A 46 -4.46 0.87 -9.08
C TYR A 46 -4.33 1.64 -10.39
N LEU A 47 -3.08 1.91 -10.78
CA LEU A 47 -2.71 2.48 -12.06
C LEU A 47 -1.45 1.78 -12.58
N CYS A 48 -1.55 1.18 -13.77
CA CYS A 48 -0.40 0.66 -14.51
C CYS A 48 -0.29 1.46 -15.81
N GLN A 49 0.55 2.51 -15.77
CA GLN A 49 0.72 3.43 -16.89
C GLN A 49 1.29 2.79 -18.16
N PRO A 50 2.30 1.90 -18.10
CA PRO A 50 2.91 1.33 -19.31
C PRO A 50 1.94 0.59 -20.22
N VAL A 51 0.87 0.01 -19.64
CA VAL A 51 -0.17 -0.74 -20.35
C VAL A 51 -1.48 0.04 -20.49
N GLY A 52 -1.55 1.28 -19.99
CA GLY A 52 -2.73 2.12 -20.07
C GLY A 52 -3.94 1.55 -19.32
N ILE A 53 -3.75 0.95 -18.15
CA ILE A 53 -4.85 0.38 -17.34
C ILE A 53 -4.93 1.07 -15.98
N ALA A 54 -6.16 1.40 -15.57
CA ALA A 54 -6.48 1.78 -14.19
C ALA A 54 -7.54 0.84 -13.62
N VAL A 55 -7.54 0.67 -12.29
CA VAL A 55 -8.54 -0.11 -11.57
C VAL A 55 -9.18 0.73 -10.47
N ARG A 56 -10.49 0.59 -10.33
CA ARG A 56 -11.26 1.12 -9.20
C ARG A 56 -12.16 0.03 -8.63
N PHE A 57 -12.10 -0.17 -7.32
CA PHE A 57 -13.07 -0.98 -6.60
C PHE A 57 -14.37 -0.22 -6.39
N SER A 58 -15.49 -0.85 -6.76
CA SER A 58 -16.84 -0.44 -6.44
C SER A 58 -17.39 -1.26 -5.26
N GLY A 59 -18.53 -0.86 -4.71
CA GLY A 59 -19.23 -1.65 -3.68
C GLY A 59 -18.58 -1.69 -2.30
N LEU A 60 -17.36 -1.15 -2.14
CA LEU A 60 -16.68 -1.01 -0.84
C LEU A 60 -17.41 0.02 0.04
N THR A 61 -18.46 -0.41 0.72
CA THR A 61 -19.12 0.38 1.77
C THR A 61 -18.37 0.21 3.09
N GLY A 62 -17.99 1.32 3.71
CA GLY A 62 -17.49 1.28 5.09
C GLY A 62 -18.57 0.71 6.02
N LYS A 63 -18.15 -0.11 7.00
CA LYS A 63 -19.07 -0.65 8.02
C LYS A 63 -19.89 0.50 8.65
N GLY A 64 -21.22 0.36 8.65
CA GLY A 64 -22.14 1.32 9.28
C GLY A 64 -22.70 2.43 8.39
N ARG A 65 -22.50 2.38 7.06
CA ARG A 65 -23.21 3.31 6.16
C ARG A 65 -24.72 3.03 6.16
N ARG A 66 -25.51 4.09 6.34
CA ARG A 66 -26.97 4.07 6.17
C ARG A 66 -27.33 3.73 4.72
N ARG A 67 -28.60 3.34 4.50
CA ARG A 67 -29.19 3.22 3.16
C ARG A 67 -28.91 4.53 2.41
N ARG A 68 -28.27 4.43 1.24
CA ARG A 68 -27.93 5.57 0.40
C ARG A 68 -29.21 6.16 -0.18
N ASP A 69 -29.33 7.48 -0.13
CA ASP A 69 -30.42 8.19 -0.79
C ASP A 69 -30.20 8.18 -2.31
N ASP A 70 -31.28 8.31 -3.09
CA ASP A 70 -31.21 8.30 -4.57
C ASP A 70 -30.26 9.38 -5.11
N TRP A 71 -30.16 10.52 -4.41
CA TRP A 71 -29.20 11.58 -4.71
C TRP A 71 -27.74 11.16 -4.54
N GLU A 72 -27.41 10.40 -3.50
CA GLU A 72 -26.03 9.92 -3.28
C GLU A 72 -25.61 8.93 -4.36
N LEU A 73 -26.56 8.10 -4.84
CA LEU A 73 -26.32 7.16 -5.93
C LEU A 73 -26.04 7.91 -7.25
N LEU A 74 -26.84 8.93 -7.56
CA LEU A 74 -26.62 9.78 -8.74
C LEU A 74 -25.27 10.51 -8.68
N GLU A 75 -24.87 11.04 -7.51
CA GLU A 75 -23.57 11.69 -7.36
C GLU A 75 -22.41 10.70 -7.55
N GLU A 76 -22.51 9.48 -7.02
CA GLU A 76 -21.48 8.46 -7.19
C GLU A 76 -21.37 8.02 -8.66
N GLU A 77 -22.51 7.81 -9.33
CA GLU A 77 -22.54 7.48 -10.76
C GLU A 77 -21.89 8.59 -11.59
N GLN A 78 -22.21 9.85 -11.33
CA GLN A 78 -21.60 10.98 -12.01
C GLN A 78 -20.09 11.06 -11.78
N ARG A 79 -19.62 10.73 -10.57
CA ARG A 79 -18.18 10.69 -10.26
C ARG A 79 -17.47 9.55 -10.98
N ASP A 80 -18.12 8.40 -11.12
CA ASP A 80 -17.55 7.25 -11.84
C ASP A 80 -17.53 7.49 -13.35
N GLN A 81 -18.58 8.09 -13.91
CA GLN A 81 -18.59 8.57 -15.30
C GLN A 81 -17.46 9.59 -15.56
N THR A 82 -17.31 10.58 -14.68
CA THR A 82 -16.22 11.59 -14.78
C THR A 82 -14.85 10.92 -14.73
N ARG A 83 -14.68 9.91 -13.87
CA ARG A 83 -13.41 9.18 -13.74
C ARG A 83 -13.09 8.41 -15.01
N ASP A 84 -14.06 7.69 -15.56
CA ASP A 84 -13.88 6.91 -16.78
C ASP A 84 -13.56 7.83 -17.98
N GLU A 85 -14.25 8.97 -18.10
CA GLU A 85 -13.96 9.94 -19.15
C GLU A 85 -12.54 10.52 -19.05
N LEU A 86 -12.14 10.94 -17.85
CA LEU A 86 -10.78 11.45 -17.63
C LEU A 86 -9.73 10.38 -17.91
N CYS A 87 -9.93 9.13 -17.48
CA CYS A 87 -9.04 8.04 -17.83
C CYS A 87 -8.90 7.88 -19.35
N ARG A 88 -10.04 7.85 -20.07
CA ARG A 88 -10.06 7.72 -21.53
C ARG A 88 -9.30 8.84 -22.24
N ARG A 89 -9.46 10.09 -21.80
CA ARG A 89 -8.73 11.25 -22.35
C ARG A 89 -7.21 11.14 -22.19
N HIS A 90 -6.75 10.42 -21.18
CA HIS A 90 -5.33 10.17 -20.92
C HIS A 90 -4.82 8.83 -21.47
N GLY A 91 -5.57 8.18 -22.37
CA GLY A 91 -5.19 6.91 -22.97
C GLY A 91 -5.26 5.71 -22.00
N ILE A 92 -5.98 5.87 -20.88
CA ILE A 92 -6.09 4.87 -19.83
C ILE A 92 -7.49 4.24 -19.88
N GLN A 93 -7.57 2.91 -19.84
CA GLN A 93 -8.83 2.20 -19.69
C GLN A 93 -9.10 1.89 -18.23
N LEU A 94 -10.27 2.30 -17.74
CA LEU A 94 -10.69 2.04 -16.37
C LEU A 94 -11.41 0.69 -16.27
N ALA A 95 -10.92 -0.17 -15.39
CA ALA A 95 -11.64 -1.36 -14.92
C ALA A 95 -12.31 -1.06 -13.58
N VAL A 96 -13.63 -1.11 -13.54
CA VAL A 96 -14.40 -1.04 -12.30
C VAL A 96 -14.70 -2.47 -11.85
N ILE A 97 -14.26 -2.82 -10.65
CA ILE A 97 -14.33 -4.16 -10.10
C ILE A 97 -15.12 -4.13 -8.80
N ASP A 98 -16.15 -4.96 -8.70
CA ASP A 98 -16.82 -5.23 -7.43
C ASP A 98 -16.23 -6.51 -6.81
N PRO A 99 -15.46 -6.43 -5.71
CA PRO A 99 -14.88 -7.60 -5.08
C PRO A 99 -15.89 -8.61 -4.56
N PHE A 100 -17.15 -8.19 -4.35
CA PHE A 100 -18.20 -9.00 -3.75
C PHE A 100 -19.11 -9.68 -4.77
N ASP A 101 -19.01 -9.30 -6.04
CA ASP A 101 -19.74 -9.93 -7.14
C ASP A 101 -19.02 -11.22 -7.59
N ASP A 102 -19.64 -11.95 -8.51
CA ASP A 102 -19.09 -13.17 -9.11
C ASP A 102 -17.69 -12.92 -9.69
N PRO A 103 -16.64 -13.57 -9.14
CA PRO A 103 -15.26 -13.30 -9.55
C PRO A 103 -14.97 -13.70 -11.00
N VAL A 104 -15.67 -14.70 -11.55
CA VAL A 104 -15.50 -15.11 -12.95
C VAL A 104 -16.06 -14.03 -13.88
N LYS A 105 -17.25 -13.50 -13.58
CA LYS A 105 -17.85 -12.40 -14.35
C LYS A 105 -16.99 -11.14 -14.30
N GLN A 106 -16.47 -10.80 -13.12
CA GLN A 106 -15.58 -9.66 -12.94
C GLN A 106 -14.26 -9.85 -13.72
N MET A 107 -13.71 -11.07 -13.76
CA MET A 107 -12.55 -11.38 -14.60
C MET A 107 -12.84 -11.28 -16.09
N ASP A 108 -13.99 -11.74 -16.57
CA ASP A 108 -14.38 -11.62 -17.98
C ASP A 108 -14.55 -10.15 -18.40
N ARG A 109 -15.10 -9.31 -17.50
CA ARG A 109 -15.13 -7.84 -17.68
C ARG A 109 -13.73 -7.25 -17.74
N PHE A 110 -12.84 -7.65 -16.83
CA PHE A 110 -11.47 -7.16 -16.79
C PHE A 110 -10.67 -7.55 -18.05
N LEU A 111 -10.81 -8.79 -18.54
CA LEU A 111 -10.23 -9.25 -19.82
C LEU A 111 -10.73 -8.41 -21.01
N SER A 112 -12.00 -7.98 -20.97
CA SER A 112 -12.56 -7.09 -21.99
C SER A 112 -11.91 -5.70 -21.96
N VAL A 113 -11.60 -5.16 -20.77
CA VAL A 113 -10.85 -3.90 -20.60
C VAL A 113 -9.43 -4.04 -21.14
N LEU A 114 -8.71 -5.12 -20.78
CA LEU A 114 -7.36 -5.39 -21.29
C LEU A 114 -7.35 -5.48 -22.83
N SER A 115 -8.36 -6.14 -23.42
CA SER A 115 -8.51 -6.23 -24.86
C SER A 115 -8.74 -4.87 -25.53
N ARG A 116 -9.48 -3.96 -24.88
CA ARG A 116 -9.63 -2.57 -25.35
C ARG A 116 -8.32 -1.80 -25.26
N ALA A 117 -7.61 -1.89 -24.15
CA ALA A 117 -6.33 -1.22 -23.96
C ALA A 117 -5.28 -1.66 -25.00
N ARG A 118 -5.24 -2.96 -25.34
CA ARG A 118 -4.41 -3.48 -26.43
C ARG A 118 -4.73 -2.85 -27.78
N ARG A 119 -6.01 -2.72 -28.13
CA ARG A 119 -6.42 -2.05 -29.38
C ARG A 119 -6.02 -0.58 -29.39
N LEU A 120 -6.21 0.14 -28.28
CA LEU A 120 -5.83 1.55 -28.19
C LEU A 120 -4.31 1.75 -28.26
N THR A 121 -3.54 0.88 -27.60
CA THR A 121 -2.06 0.92 -27.65
C THR A 121 -1.56 0.70 -29.08
N ALA A 122 -2.17 -0.23 -29.82
CA ALA A 122 -1.83 -0.48 -31.22
C ALA A 122 -2.15 0.72 -32.13
N LEU A 123 -3.23 1.46 -31.85
CA LEU A 123 -3.69 2.60 -32.63
C LEU A 123 -3.09 3.95 -32.20
N GLY A 124 -2.49 4.05 -31.01
CA GLY A 124 -1.98 5.32 -30.47
C GLY A 124 -0.77 5.87 -31.20
N ASP A 125 -0.32 7.07 -30.84
CA ASP A 125 0.74 7.79 -31.55
C ASP A 125 2.17 7.51 -31.02
N HIS A 126 2.33 6.54 -30.13
CA HIS A 126 3.63 6.16 -29.56
C HIS A 126 4.64 5.67 -30.60
N THR A 127 5.93 5.78 -30.28
CA THR A 127 7.00 5.25 -31.14
C THR A 127 6.87 3.73 -31.28
N SER A 128 7.36 3.14 -32.38
CA SER A 128 7.28 1.69 -32.60
C SER A 128 7.93 0.88 -31.47
N ARG A 129 8.99 1.42 -30.84
CA ARG A 129 9.67 0.78 -29.71
C ARG A 129 8.80 0.79 -28.44
N GLU A 130 8.25 1.95 -28.08
CA GLU A 130 7.36 2.07 -26.91
C GLU A 130 6.12 1.20 -27.09
N LYS A 131 5.53 1.21 -28.29
CA LYS A 131 4.42 0.31 -28.66
C LYS A 131 4.78 -1.15 -28.46
N GLY A 132 5.96 -1.57 -28.90
CA GLY A 132 6.45 -2.95 -28.71
C GLY A 132 6.45 -3.34 -27.23
N VAL A 133 7.09 -2.53 -26.39
CA VAL A 133 7.17 -2.78 -24.94
C VAL A 133 5.78 -2.84 -24.30
N SER A 134 4.90 -1.88 -24.59
CA SER A 134 3.54 -1.86 -24.03
C SER A 134 2.69 -3.04 -24.54
N MET A 135 2.83 -3.43 -25.80
CA MET A 135 2.10 -4.56 -26.38
C MET A 135 2.56 -5.90 -25.81
N ASP A 136 3.85 -6.07 -25.55
CA ASP A 136 4.40 -7.26 -24.91
C ASP A 136 3.92 -7.36 -23.46
N ALA A 137 3.96 -6.25 -22.72
CA ALA A 137 3.44 -6.18 -21.36
C ALA A 137 1.92 -6.48 -21.30
N LEU A 138 1.13 -5.95 -22.24
CA LEU A 138 -0.30 -6.25 -22.36
C LEU A 138 -0.56 -7.71 -22.73
N ALA A 139 0.26 -8.31 -23.60
CA ALA A 139 0.14 -9.71 -23.96
C ALA A 139 0.38 -10.62 -22.74
N ALA A 140 1.42 -10.33 -21.96
CA ALA A 140 1.70 -11.03 -20.71
C ALA A 140 0.55 -10.86 -19.70
N ALA A 141 0.03 -9.64 -19.53
CA ALA A 141 -1.09 -9.38 -18.64
C ALA A 141 -2.37 -10.15 -19.05
N VAL A 142 -2.68 -10.20 -20.34
CA VAL A 142 -3.82 -10.98 -20.86
C VAL A 142 -3.61 -12.48 -20.64
N GLN A 143 -2.40 -13.00 -20.85
CA GLN A 143 -2.09 -14.41 -20.60
C GLN A 143 -2.29 -14.76 -19.11
N ASN A 144 -1.71 -13.96 -18.21
CA ASN A 144 -1.82 -14.16 -16.76
C ASN A 144 -3.29 -14.05 -16.29
N ALA A 145 -4.04 -13.06 -16.80
CA ALA A 145 -5.45 -12.90 -16.48
C ALA A 145 -6.28 -14.10 -16.95
N ASN A 146 -6.01 -14.66 -18.14
CA ASN A 146 -6.71 -15.85 -18.63
C ASN A 146 -6.40 -17.09 -17.77
N GLN A 147 -5.16 -17.28 -17.32
CA GLN A 147 -4.80 -18.37 -16.41
C GLN A 147 -5.55 -18.26 -15.08
N LEU A 148 -5.60 -17.06 -14.49
CA LEU A 148 -6.34 -16.82 -13.25
C LEU A 148 -7.84 -17.03 -13.43
N ARG A 149 -8.41 -16.51 -14.53
CA ARG A 149 -9.82 -16.72 -14.89
C ARG A 149 -10.15 -18.21 -15.03
N PHE A 150 -9.26 -18.99 -15.64
CA PHE A 150 -9.44 -20.43 -15.77
C PHE A 150 -9.47 -21.13 -14.40
N SER A 151 -8.52 -20.82 -13.52
CA SER A 151 -8.48 -21.36 -12.15
C SER A 151 -9.74 -20.98 -11.35
N LEU A 152 -10.15 -19.71 -11.42
CA LEU A 152 -11.38 -19.20 -10.80
C LEU A 152 -12.62 -19.92 -11.31
N SER A 153 -12.69 -20.23 -12.61
CA SER A 153 -13.86 -20.93 -13.18
C SER A 153 -13.98 -22.39 -12.71
N ARG A 154 -12.88 -23.03 -12.31
CA ARG A 154 -12.89 -24.41 -11.80
C ARG A 154 -13.30 -24.48 -10.34
N ASN A 155 -12.66 -23.67 -9.49
CA ASN A 155 -12.88 -23.68 -8.05
C ASN A 155 -12.90 -22.24 -7.50
N PRO A 156 -14.00 -21.48 -7.66
CA PRO A 156 -14.03 -20.06 -7.33
C PRO A 156 -13.66 -19.77 -5.87
N GLU A 157 -14.36 -20.38 -4.92
CA GLU A 157 -14.18 -20.11 -3.48
C GLU A 157 -12.77 -20.46 -2.99
N GLN A 158 -12.29 -21.65 -3.34
CA GLN A 158 -10.95 -22.10 -2.99
C GLN A 158 -9.88 -21.20 -3.61
N THR A 159 -10.01 -20.86 -4.88
CA THR A 159 -9.03 -20.01 -5.58
C THR A 159 -8.98 -18.62 -4.97
N VAL A 160 -10.13 -18.01 -4.66
CA VAL A 160 -10.19 -16.71 -3.97
C VAL A 160 -9.53 -16.80 -2.60
N GLY A 161 -9.79 -17.87 -1.82
CA GLY A 161 -9.13 -18.11 -0.53
C GLY A 161 -7.60 -18.17 -0.65
N THR A 162 -7.09 -19.00 -1.56
CA THR A 162 -5.64 -19.14 -1.79
C THR A 162 -5.00 -17.84 -2.26
N LEU A 163 -5.67 -17.06 -3.11
CA LEU A 163 -5.16 -15.75 -3.56
C LEU A 163 -5.12 -14.74 -2.40
N ALA A 164 -6.13 -14.73 -1.53
CA ALA A 164 -6.15 -13.86 -0.37
C ALA A 164 -5.04 -14.18 0.65
N GLU A 165 -4.75 -15.47 0.84
CA GLU A 165 -3.63 -15.94 1.67
C GLU A 165 -2.29 -15.54 1.06
N ALA A 166 -2.10 -15.75 -0.24
CA ALA A 166 -0.88 -15.34 -0.93
C ALA A 166 -0.60 -13.82 -0.80
N TRP A 167 -1.64 -12.99 -0.85
CA TRP A 167 -1.49 -11.55 -0.59
C TRP A 167 -1.02 -11.26 0.83
N ARG A 168 -1.59 -11.96 1.82
CA ARG A 168 -1.21 -11.80 3.24
C ARG A 168 0.25 -12.21 3.47
N ASP A 169 0.69 -13.29 2.84
CA ASP A 169 2.07 -13.75 2.90
C ASP A 169 3.01 -12.71 2.26
N ARG A 170 2.60 -12.10 1.14
CA ARG A 170 3.35 -10.99 0.52
C ARG A 170 3.46 -9.79 1.46
N GLU A 171 2.36 -9.35 2.07
CA GLU A 171 2.37 -8.23 3.04
C GLU A 171 3.30 -8.52 4.23
N THR A 172 3.28 -9.76 4.72
CA THR A 172 4.14 -10.20 5.83
C THR A 172 5.61 -10.17 5.41
N ASN A 173 5.95 -10.70 4.24
CA ASN A 173 7.31 -10.68 3.72
C ASN A 173 7.82 -9.24 3.52
N ILE A 174 7.00 -8.33 2.99
CA ILE A 174 7.37 -6.91 2.85
C ILE A 174 7.63 -6.28 4.22
N ALA A 175 6.76 -6.52 5.21
CA ALA A 175 6.94 -6.00 6.56
C ALA A 175 8.24 -6.51 7.20
N THR A 176 8.53 -7.81 7.05
CA THR A 176 9.78 -8.43 7.52
C THR A 176 10.99 -7.80 6.83
N SER A 177 10.99 -7.68 5.50
CA SER A 177 12.10 -7.07 4.76
C SER A 177 12.32 -5.60 5.12
N LEU A 178 11.25 -4.83 5.37
CA LEU A 178 11.36 -3.45 5.86
C LEU A 178 11.94 -3.40 7.27
N GLN A 179 11.55 -4.33 8.14
CA GLN A 179 12.09 -4.44 9.49
C GLN A 179 13.58 -4.83 9.47
N GLU A 180 13.97 -5.78 8.63
CA GLU A 180 15.37 -6.17 8.40
C GLU A 180 16.19 -4.99 7.84
N ALA A 181 15.67 -4.28 6.83
CA ALA A 181 16.32 -3.10 6.27
C ALA A 181 16.46 -1.97 7.29
N ALA A 182 15.48 -1.79 8.17
CA ALA A 182 15.55 -0.83 9.27
C ALA A 182 16.58 -1.25 10.34
N ALA A 183 16.67 -2.55 10.66
CA ALA A 183 17.66 -3.08 11.59
C ALA A 183 19.09 -2.96 11.05
N VAL A 184 19.30 -3.10 9.74
CA VAL A 184 20.60 -2.90 9.08
C VAL A 184 20.99 -1.42 9.01
N LYS A 185 20.02 -0.51 8.86
CA LYS A 185 20.27 0.95 8.77
C LYS A 185 20.29 1.67 10.11
N ALA A 186 19.82 1.06 11.19
CA ALA A 186 20.00 1.63 12.52
C ALA A 186 21.51 1.69 12.81
N PRO A 187 22.09 2.88 13.10
CA PRO A 187 23.48 2.96 13.50
C PRO A 187 23.68 2.04 14.69
N GLN A 188 24.49 0.99 14.53
CA GLN A 188 24.80 0.15 15.67
C GLN A 188 25.54 1.01 16.69
N PRO A 189 25.12 1.00 17.96
CA PRO A 189 25.77 1.80 18.99
C PRO A 189 27.25 1.42 19.00
N THR A 190 28.11 2.43 18.88
CA THR A 190 29.56 2.29 18.99
C THR A 190 29.93 1.67 20.34
N ARG A 191 31.14 1.12 20.46
CA ARG A 191 31.59 0.46 21.69
C ARG A 191 31.50 1.38 22.92
N SER A 192 31.75 2.68 22.74
CA SER A 192 31.59 3.71 23.78
C SER A 192 30.13 3.91 24.16
N GLN A 193 29.23 3.98 23.19
CA GLN A 193 27.79 4.17 23.43
C GLN A 193 27.14 2.95 24.09
N ARG A 194 27.52 1.72 23.70
CA ARG A 194 27.08 0.50 24.41
C ARG A 194 27.53 0.52 25.87
N ARG A 195 28.75 0.98 26.13
CA ARG A 195 29.28 1.11 27.50
C ARG A 195 28.54 2.18 28.28
N ALA A 196 28.25 3.33 27.68
CA ALA A 196 27.47 4.40 28.30
C ALA A 196 26.05 3.93 28.67
N LEU A 197 25.35 3.26 27.74
CA LEU A 197 24.02 2.69 27.98
C LEU A 197 24.03 1.55 29.02
N ALA A 198 25.10 0.76 29.09
CA ALA A 198 25.26 -0.27 30.12
C ALA A 198 25.50 0.33 31.51
N GLN A 199 26.13 1.51 31.58
CA GLN A 199 26.46 2.21 32.82
C GLN A 199 25.33 3.11 33.34
N LEU A 200 24.26 3.32 32.56
CA LEU A 200 23.09 4.08 33.02
C LEU A 200 22.42 3.39 34.22
N ALA A 201 22.39 4.10 35.34
CA ALA A 201 21.74 3.70 36.57
C ALA A 201 20.56 4.62 36.92
N CYS A 202 19.59 4.09 37.65
CA CYS A 202 18.52 4.91 38.23
C CYS A 202 19.12 5.99 39.15
N GLY A 203 18.59 7.21 39.08
CA GLY A 203 19.08 8.40 39.77
C GLY A 203 20.21 9.15 39.05
N GLN A 204 20.70 8.65 37.91
CA GLN A 204 21.77 9.30 37.16
C GLN A 204 21.23 10.51 36.38
N ARG A 205 21.97 11.63 36.45
CA ARG A 205 21.69 12.84 35.69
C ARG A 205 22.33 12.77 34.31
N ILE A 206 21.57 13.16 33.30
CA ILE A 206 21.93 13.07 31.88
C ILE A 206 21.47 14.33 31.15
N VAL A 207 22.11 14.59 30.01
CA VAL A 207 21.66 15.63 29.07
C VAL A 207 21.21 14.95 27.79
N HIS A 208 19.95 15.13 27.42
CA HIS A 208 19.42 14.67 26.14
C HIS A 208 19.46 15.78 25.10
N THR A 209 20.09 15.52 23.96
CA THR A 209 20.27 16.48 22.84
C THR A 209 19.03 17.28 22.46
N HIS A 210 17.83 16.70 22.58
CA HIS A 210 16.57 17.36 22.24
C HIS A 210 15.71 17.83 23.43
N PHE A 211 15.88 17.22 24.62
CA PHE A 211 14.99 17.44 25.76
C PHE A 211 15.69 18.11 26.94
N GLY A 212 16.99 18.36 26.83
CA GLY A 212 17.78 19.00 27.87
C GLY A 212 18.09 18.06 29.03
N ASP A 213 18.27 18.65 30.21
CA ASP A 213 18.65 17.94 31.43
C ASP A 213 17.53 17.03 31.95
N GLY A 214 17.90 15.85 32.42
CA GLY A 214 16.96 14.92 33.05
C GLY A 214 17.62 13.92 33.97
N VAL A 215 16.79 13.18 34.70
CA VAL A 215 17.20 12.13 35.63
C VAL A 215 16.58 10.81 35.21
N VAL A 216 17.39 9.77 35.14
CA VAL A 216 16.92 8.41 34.87
C VAL A 216 16.12 7.91 36.08
N THR A 217 14.84 7.63 35.91
CA THR A 217 13.93 7.18 36.98
C THR A 217 13.73 5.67 37.00
N GLU A 218 13.89 5.01 35.86
CA GLU A 218 13.74 3.57 35.75
C GLU A 218 14.60 3.03 34.61
N VAL A 219 15.21 1.86 34.84
CA VAL A 219 15.91 1.09 33.83
C VAL A 219 15.39 -0.34 33.92
N SER A 220 14.68 -0.80 32.89
CA SER A 220 14.06 -2.13 32.88
C SER A 220 14.29 -2.87 31.56
N GLY A 221 14.53 -4.19 31.63
CA GLY A 221 14.84 -5.03 30.47
C GLY A 221 16.34 -5.29 30.25
N GLU A 222 16.65 -6.17 29.29
CA GLU A 222 18.01 -6.61 28.96
C GLU A 222 18.37 -6.25 27.51
N ASP A 223 19.67 -6.00 27.28
CA ASP A 223 20.27 -5.72 25.96
C ASP A 223 19.55 -4.67 25.10
N VAL A 224 19.02 -5.08 23.95
CA VAL A 224 18.50 -4.18 22.89
C VAL A 224 17.08 -3.69 23.20
N ASP A 225 16.35 -4.44 24.04
CA ASP A 225 14.98 -4.12 24.49
C ASP A 225 14.96 -3.36 25.82
N LYS A 226 16.14 -2.98 26.33
CA LYS A 226 16.28 -2.17 27.54
C LYS A 226 15.49 -0.87 27.41
N ARG A 227 14.52 -0.66 28.29
CA ARG A 227 13.71 0.56 28.42
C ARG A 227 14.27 1.45 29.51
N ILE A 228 14.34 2.73 29.21
CA ILE A 228 14.89 3.75 30.10
C ILE A 228 13.83 4.84 30.24
N LYS A 229 13.40 5.10 31.47
CA LYS A 229 12.54 6.24 31.80
C LYS A 229 13.38 7.39 32.30
N ILE A 230 13.11 8.58 31.76
CA ILE A 230 13.82 9.81 32.09
C ILE A 230 12.78 10.87 32.44
N LEU A 231 12.93 11.48 33.61
CA LEU A 231 12.21 12.69 34.00
C LEU A 231 13.06 13.90 33.61
N PHE A 232 12.58 14.72 32.67
CA PHE A 232 13.28 15.92 32.22
C PHE A 232 12.91 17.14 33.08
N ASP A 233 13.88 18.02 33.32
CA ASP A 233 13.68 19.21 34.14
C ASP A 233 12.69 20.17 33.44
N GLY A 234 11.48 20.26 33.98
CA GLY A 234 10.39 21.11 33.44
C GLY A 234 9.45 20.43 32.44
N ASP A 235 9.58 19.13 32.18
CA ASP A 235 8.67 18.35 31.32
C ASP A 235 8.22 17.04 32.01
N GLN A 236 7.39 16.25 31.32
CA GLN A 236 6.90 14.95 31.80
C GLN A 236 7.96 13.83 31.66
N GLU A 237 7.77 12.77 32.45
CA GLU A 237 8.55 11.54 32.34
C GLU A 237 8.31 10.88 30.97
N ARG A 238 9.40 10.52 30.28
CA ARG A 238 9.36 9.87 28.97
C ARG A 238 10.07 8.52 29.00
N THR A 239 9.49 7.55 28.29
CA THR A 239 10.05 6.21 28.16
C THR A 239 10.72 6.05 26.79
N PHE A 240 11.96 5.58 26.78
CA PHE A 240 12.74 5.34 25.57
C PHE A 240 13.26 3.91 25.51
N LEU A 241 13.51 3.41 24.31
CA LEU A 241 14.33 2.22 24.08
C LEU A 241 15.80 2.63 24.07
N ALA A 242 16.67 1.82 24.68
CA ALA A 242 18.10 2.09 24.78
C ALA A 242 18.77 2.25 23.41
N SER A 243 18.30 1.51 22.40
CA SER A 243 18.75 1.64 21.00
C SER A 243 18.51 3.03 20.40
N LEU A 244 17.49 3.77 20.88
CA LEU A 244 17.16 5.12 20.39
C LEU A 244 17.86 6.24 21.18
N LEU A 245 18.48 5.91 22.31
CA LEU A 245 19.19 6.83 23.19
C LEU A 245 20.71 6.87 22.95
N ALA A 246 21.26 5.86 22.25
CA ALA A 246 22.69 5.68 22.06
C ALA A 246 23.45 6.91 21.55
N ASP A 247 22.83 7.68 20.66
CA ASP A 247 23.43 8.86 20.02
C ASP A 247 22.96 10.19 20.63
N LYS A 248 22.14 10.15 21.68
CA LYS A 248 21.38 11.33 22.15
C LYS A 248 21.64 11.71 23.59
N LEU A 249 22.46 10.94 24.30
CA LEU A 249 22.75 11.13 25.72
C LEU A 249 24.21 11.51 25.94
N GLU A 250 24.40 12.59 26.66
CA GLU A 250 25.69 12.99 27.23
C GLU A 250 25.62 12.90 28.76
N ALA A 251 26.75 12.55 29.39
CA ALA A 251 26.85 12.62 30.84
C ALA A 251 26.79 14.10 31.26
N ALA A 252 25.87 14.44 32.16
CA ALA A 252 25.87 15.77 32.75
C ALA A 252 27.18 16.00 33.53
N PRO A 253 27.78 17.21 33.46
CA PRO A 253 28.99 17.55 34.19
C PRO A 253 28.83 17.50 35.72
#